data_AF-A0A812N6Q0-F1
#
_entry.id   AF-A0A812N6Q0-F1
#
_cell.length_a   1.000
_cell.length_b   1.000
_cell.length_c   1.000
_cell.angle_alpha   90.00
_cell.angle_beta   90.00
_cell.angle_gamma   90.00
#
_symmetry.space_group_name_H-M   'P 1'
#
loop_
_entity.id
_entity.type
_entity.pdbx_description
1 polymer ?
#
loop_
_entity_poly.entity_id
_entity_poly.type
_entity_poly.pdbx_seq_one_letter_code
_entity_poly.pdbx_strand_id
1 'polypeptide(L)'
;MSNADERQMLAWLLQAKDSLPFSLPASPCDVPASISRSHVHVALDSRNIAKCGFSLDLPRLPDNQQLARAFEFFVSHQPLETVWLFLYRDLAEKWRACQPLAKYSQQWVVTPTGEDVDVFLINFVEKREREGDAAVIVSNDLFRNHVRSSRITDTWVRQHTLKFTFTQSGDFLCPLYTPAANREPTLPSTQTTASSCHVVRPSFGCTSRSRRGRVQNAFVTQLRKSGFLFGSRTGSM
;
A
#
# COMPACT_ATOMS: atom_id res chain seq x y z
N MET A 1 10.55 -5.58 38.00
CA MET A 1 9.31 -4.80 38.20
C MET A 1 8.52 -5.50 39.28
N SER A 2 8.06 -4.77 40.28
CA SER A 2 7.49 -5.39 41.48
C SER A 2 5.98 -5.61 41.30
N ASN A 3 5.42 -6.64 41.95
CA ASN A 3 3.98 -6.93 41.96
C ASN A 3 3.11 -5.77 42.51
N ALA A 4 3.72 -4.71 43.06
CA ALA A 4 3.02 -3.52 43.50
C ALA A 4 2.64 -2.59 42.33
N ASP A 5 3.43 -2.58 41.25
CA ASP A 5 3.24 -1.65 40.11
C ASP A 5 2.08 -2.10 39.20
N GLU A 6 1.84 -3.41 39.08
CA GLU A 6 0.74 -3.97 38.27
C GLU A 6 -0.65 -3.71 38.88
N ARG A 7 -0.76 -3.68 40.21
CA ARG A 7 -2.04 -3.45 40.89
C ARG A 7 -2.49 -2.00 40.83
N GLN A 8 -1.55 -1.05 40.75
CA GLN A 8 -1.88 0.38 40.66
C GLN A 8 -2.37 0.75 39.26
N MET A 9 -1.90 0.06 38.22
CA MET A 9 -2.31 0.30 36.84
C MET A 9 -3.71 -0.25 36.53
N LEU A 10 -4.10 -1.39 37.14
CA LEU A 10 -5.45 -1.97 36.99
C LEU A 10 -6.53 -1.19 37.77
N ALA A 11 -6.18 -0.56 38.89
CA ALA A 11 -7.11 0.29 39.63
C ALA A 11 -7.48 1.57 38.85
N TRP A 12 -6.58 2.08 38.01
CA TRP A 12 -6.83 3.27 37.18
C TRP A 12 -7.77 2.99 35.99
N LEU A 13 -7.72 1.78 35.43
CA LEU A 13 -8.59 1.35 34.31
C LEU A 13 -10.05 1.08 34.73
N LEU A 14 -10.31 0.80 36.00
CA LEU A 14 -11.65 0.51 36.51
C LEU A 14 -12.41 1.74 37.00
N GLN A 15 -11.75 2.90 37.14
CA GLN A 15 -12.37 4.13 37.64
C GLN A 15 -12.92 5.06 36.53
N ALA A 16 -12.74 4.70 35.25
CA ALA A 16 -13.18 5.49 34.11
C ALA A 16 -14.55 5.08 33.54
N LYS A 17 -15.31 4.21 34.23
CA LYS A 17 -16.56 3.62 33.68
C LYS A 17 -17.87 4.23 34.16
N ASP A 18 -17.88 5.09 35.17
CA ASP A 18 -19.13 5.60 35.75
C ASP A 18 -19.14 7.12 35.88
N SER A 19 -19.49 7.80 34.79
CA SER A 19 -20.29 9.03 34.84
C SER A 19 -20.43 9.61 33.43
N LEU A 20 -21.64 9.60 32.87
CA LEU A 20 -22.30 10.77 32.27
C LEU A 20 -23.71 10.39 31.80
N PRO A 21 -24.78 11.05 32.29
CA PRO A 21 -26.10 10.98 31.69
C PRO A 21 -26.22 12.11 30.66
N PHE A 22 -26.47 11.78 29.40
CA PHE A 22 -26.86 12.77 28.41
C PHE A 22 -28.02 12.23 27.57
N SER A 23 -29.21 12.74 27.86
CA SER A 23 -30.39 12.55 27.04
C SER A 23 -30.63 13.81 26.22
N LEU A 24 -30.73 13.67 24.89
CA LEU A 24 -31.28 14.67 23.98
C LEU A 24 -32.10 13.98 22.87
N PRO A 25 -33.04 14.71 22.25
CA PRO A 25 -34.25 14.14 21.67
C PRO A 25 -34.02 13.51 20.30
N ALA A 26 -34.81 12.47 20.04
CA ALA A 26 -34.88 11.77 18.77
C ALA A 26 -35.36 12.70 17.65
N SER A 27 -34.48 12.95 16.68
CA SER A 27 -34.83 13.47 15.36
C SER A 27 -34.74 12.32 14.35
N PRO A 28 -35.78 12.04 13.54
CA PRO A 28 -35.78 10.93 12.61
C PRO A 28 -35.05 11.35 11.33
N CYS A 29 -33.73 11.18 11.31
CA CYS A 29 -32.92 11.35 10.11
C CYS A 29 -32.28 10.01 9.76
N ASP A 30 -32.67 9.52 8.59
CA ASP A 30 -31.94 8.66 7.66
C ASP A 30 -31.00 7.61 8.29
N VAL A 31 -31.42 6.35 8.17
CA VAL A 31 -30.56 5.18 8.40
C VAL A 31 -29.27 5.40 7.59
N PRO A 32 -28.10 5.57 8.22
CA PRO A 32 -26.88 5.78 7.48
C PRO A 32 -26.63 4.54 6.62
N ALA A 33 -26.41 4.79 5.32
CA ALA A 33 -26.00 3.79 4.36
C ALA A 33 -24.97 2.87 5.01
N SER A 34 -25.21 1.55 4.94
CA SER A 34 -24.37 0.53 5.54
C SER A 34 -22.90 0.91 5.37
N ILE A 35 -22.18 1.05 6.49
CA ILE A 35 -20.73 1.26 6.47
C ILE A 35 -20.15 0.02 5.82
N SER A 36 -19.97 0.09 4.50
CA SER A 36 -19.27 -0.92 3.72
C SER A 36 -17.91 -1.04 4.39
N ARG A 37 -17.59 -2.25 4.88
CA ARG A 37 -16.26 -2.52 5.41
C ARG A 37 -15.29 -2.20 4.28
N SER A 38 -14.60 -1.07 4.38
CA SER A 38 -13.62 -0.66 3.39
C SER A 38 -12.54 -1.73 3.36
N HIS A 39 -12.53 -2.53 2.29
CA HIS A 39 -11.49 -3.52 2.09
C HIS A 39 -10.15 -2.82 1.88
N VAL A 40 -9.07 -3.47 2.30
CA VAL A 40 -7.73 -2.92 2.18
C VAL A 40 -7.05 -3.61 1.01
N HIS A 41 -6.58 -2.81 0.05
CA HIS A 41 -5.79 -3.31 -1.07
C HIS A 41 -4.37 -3.65 -0.60
N VAL A 42 -3.93 -4.86 -0.93
CA VAL A 42 -2.64 -5.40 -0.50
C VAL A 42 -1.77 -5.63 -1.72
N ALA A 43 -0.60 -4.98 -1.74
CA ALA A 43 0.44 -5.21 -2.75
C ALA A 43 1.60 -6.01 -2.14
N LEU A 44 1.84 -7.22 -2.65
CA LEU A 44 2.92 -8.09 -2.18
C LEU A 44 4.19 -7.85 -2.99
N ASP A 45 5.27 -7.49 -2.28
CA ASP A 45 6.62 -7.40 -2.85
C ASP A 45 7.22 -8.81 -2.98
N SER A 46 7.01 -9.41 -4.16
CA SER A 46 7.30 -10.82 -4.36
C SER A 46 8.78 -11.17 -4.20
N ARG A 47 9.70 -10.26 -4.57
CA ARG A 47 11.14 -10.52 -4.47
C ARG A 47 11.60 -10.46 -3.03
N ASN A 48 11.10 -9.49 -2.26
CA ASN A 48 11.41 -9.38 -0.84
C ASN A 48 10.87 -10.58 -0.05
N ILE A 49 9.62 -10.97 -0.31
CA ILE A 49 8.97 -12.13 0.32
C ILE A 49 9.71 -13.42 -0.01
N ALA A 50 9.95 -13.70 -1.29
CA ALA A 50 10.59 -14.95 -1.72
C ALA A 50 12.05 -15.10 -1.27
N LYS A 51 12.69 -14.02 -0.80
CA LYS A 51 14.07 -14.03 -0.29
C LYS A 51 14.17 -13.91 1.23
N CYS A 52 13.05 -13.72 1.94
CA CYS A 52 13.06 -13.47 3.37
C CYS A 52 13.20 -14.74 4.23
N GLY A 53 12.99 -15.93 3.67
CA GLY A 53 13.01 -17.18 4.42
C GLY A 53 14.31 -17.48 5.19
N PHE A 54 14.17 -18.34 6.20
CA PHE A 54 15.27 -18.86 7.01
C PHE A 54 16.09 -19.86 6.19
N SER A 55 17.15 -19.39 5.53
CA SER A 55 18.23 -20.25 5.04
C SER A 55 19.55 -19.62 5.47
N LEU A 56 20.32 -20.38 6.26
CA LEU A 56 21.57 -19.93 6.87
C LEU A 56 22.78 -20.12 5.96
N ASP A 57 22.70 -20.99 4.96
CA ASP A 57 23.91 -21.58 4.38
C ASP A 57 24.15 -21.31 2.88
N LEU A 58 23.26 -20.61 2.15
CA LEU A 58 23.41 -20.39 0.70
C LEU A 58 22.85 -19.04 0.23
N PRO A 59 23.28 -18.52 -0.94
CA PRO A 59 22.63 -17.36 -1.55
C PRO A 59 21.13 -17.65 -1.68
N ARG A 60 20.31 -16.84 -1.01
CA ARG A 60 18.86 -17.04 -0.92
C ARG A 60 18.24 -16.94 -2.31
N LEU A 61 18.05 -18.11 -2.93
CA LEU A 61 17.27 -18.23 -4.15
C LEU A 61 15.81 -17.90 -3.83
N PRO A 62 15.11 -17.16 -4.71
CA PRO A 62 13.69 -16.90 -4.55
C PRO A 62 12.89 -18.21 -4.43
N ASP A 63 12.23 -18.39 -3.30
CA ASP A 63 11.38 -19.54 -2.99
C ASP A 63 9.91 -19.23 -3.32
N ASN A 64 9.33 -20.00 -4.25
CA ASN A 64 7.94 -19.83 -4.67
C ASN A 64 6.95 -20.30 -3.61
N GLN A 65 7.33 -21.23 -2.72
CA GLN A 65 6.46 -21.72 -1.65
C GLN A 65 6.26 -20.65 -0.58
N GLN A 66 7.30 -19.88 -0.25
CA GLN A 66 7.17 -18.72 0.66
C GLN A 66 6.19 -17.69 0.12
N LEU A 67 6.31 -17.35 -1.15
CA LEU A 67 5.41 -16.40 -1.78
C LEU A 67 3.96 -16.93 -1.85
N ALA A 68 3.79 -18.22 -2.13
CA ALA A 68 2.47 -18.88 -2.08
C ALA A 68 1.83 -18.75 -0.70
N ARG A 69 2.56 -19.09 0.36
CA ARG A 69 2.07 -19.01 1.74
C ARG A 69 1.69 -17.58 2.14
N ALA A 70 2.49 -16.59 1.74
CA ALA A 70 2.17 -15.18 1.97
C ALA A 70 0.88 -14.77 1.23
N PHE A 71 0.73 -15.17 -0.04
CA PHE A 71 -0.47 -14.85 -0.82
C PHE A 71 -1.72 -15.51 -0.24
N GLU A 72 -1.66 -16.79 0.10
CA GLU A 72 -2.77 -17.54 0.70
C GLU A 72 -3.15 -16.99 2.08
N PHE A 73 -2.17 -16.49 2.85
CA PHE A 73 -2.45 -15.76 4.09
C PHE A 73 -3.36 -14.55 3.83
N PHE A 74 -3.05 -13.69 2.87
CA PHE A 74 -3.91 -12.51 2.61
C PHE A 74 -5.25 -12.87 2.00
N VAL A 75 -5.31 -13.82 1.07
CA VAL A 75 -6.57 -14.26 0.45
C VAL A 75 -7.51 -14.94 1.46
N SER A 76 -6.99 -15.52 2.54
CA SER A 76 -7.84 -16.04 3.63
C SER A 76 -8.42 -14.95 4.54
N HIS A 77 -7.91 -13.72 4.47
CA HIS A 77 -8.34 -12.59 5.32
C HIS A 77 -8.97 -11.43 4.54
N GLN A 78 -8.84 -11.41 3.21
CA GLN A 78 -9.31 -10.33 2.33
C GLN A 78 -9.89 -10.92 1.03
N PRO A 79 -10.81 -10.22 0.36
CA PRO A 79 -11.28 -10.62 -0.97
C PRO A 79 -10.12 -10.70 -1.97
N LEU A 80 -10.15 -11.70 -2.85
CA LEU A 80 -9.07 -12.00 -3.80
C LEU A 80 -8.73 -10.81 -4.71
N GLU A 81 -9.72 -10.04 -5.11
CA GLU A 81 -9.61 -8.84 -5.97
C GLU A 81 -8.82 -7.69 -5.31
N THR A 82 -8.61 -7.76 -3.99
CA THR A 82 -7.87 -6.75 -3.24
C THR A 82 -6.40 -7.12 -3.05
N VAL A 83 -5.99 -8.35 -3.37
CA VAL A 83 -4.62 -8.86 -3.14
C VAL A 83 -3.87 -8.99 -4.46
N TRP A 84 -2.74 -8.29 -4.59
CA TRP A 84 -1.97 -8.18 -5.82
C TRP A 84 -0.51 -8.60 -5.62
N LEU A 85 0.03 -9.38 -6.54
CA LEU A 85 1.42 -9.85 -6.55
C LEU A 85 2.24 -9.04 -7.55
N PHE A 86 3.18 -8.24 -7.08
CA PHE A 86 4.09 -7.51 -7.96
C PHE A 86 5.33 -8.37 -8.22
N LEU A 87 5.52 -8.77 -9.48
CA LEU A 87 6.53 -9.73 -9.90
C LEU A 87 7.46 -9.11 -10.92
N TYR A 88 8.76 -9.34 -10.76
CA TYR A 88 9.70 -9.15 -11.85
C TYR A 88 9.40 -10.15 -12.97
N ARG A 89 9.60 -9.74 -14.23
CA ARG A 89 9.29 -10.57 -15.40
C ARG A 89 9.95 -11.96 -15.36
N ASP A 90 11.22 -12.03 -14.98
CA ASP A 90 11.97 -13.29 -14.90
C ASP A 90 11.37 -14.25 -13.87
N LEU A 91 10.95 -13.74 -12.70
CA LEU A 91 10.24 -14.52 -11.69
C LEU A 91 8.85 -14.95 -12.17
N ALA A 92 8.11 -14.06 -12.81
CA ALA A 92 6.79 -14.37 -13.36
C ALA A 92 6.88 -15.48 -14.41
N GLU A 93 7.85 -15.44 -15.32
CA GLU A 93 8.08 -16.48 -16.32
C GLU A 93 8.46 -17.81 -15.66
N LYS A 94 9.40 -17.78 -14.71
CA LYS A 94 9.85 -18.98 -13.98
C LYS A 94 8.70 -19.64 -13.21
N TRP A 95 7.82 -18.85 -12.59
CA TRP A 95 6.78 -19.37 -11.72
C TRP A 95 5.42 -19.57 -12.39
N ARG A 96 5.24 -19.12 -13.63
CA ARG A 96 4.01 -19.37 -14.40
C ARG A 96 3.69 -20.86 -14.52
N ALA A 97 4.71 -21.71 -14.56
CA ALA A 97 4.58 -23.17 -14.60
C ALA A 97 4.59 -23.83 -13.21
N CYS A 98 4.84 -23.08 -12.13
CA CYS A 98 4.97 -23.62 -10.78
C CYS A 98 3.67 -23.44 -10.00
N GLN A 99 3.05 -24.54 -9.60
CA GLN A 99 2.01 -24.53 -8.57
C GLN A 99 2.63 -24.24 -7.19
N PRO A 100 1.89 -23.62 -6.26
CA PRO A 100 0.45 -23.32 -6.31
C PRO A 100 0.10 -21.92 -6.84
N LEU A 101 1.07 -21.04 -7.12
CA LEU A 101 0.79 -19.63 -7.45
C LEU A 101 0.14 -19.42 -8.82
N ALA A 102 0.40 -20.31 -9.78
CA ALA A 102 -0.10 -20.15 -11.15
C ALA A 102 -1.63 -20.00 -11.25
N LYS A 103 -2.39 -20.60 -10.31
CA LYS A 103 -3.86 -20.46 -10.22
C LYS A 103 -4.32 -19.02 -9.93
N TYR A 104 -3.44 -18.16 -9.43
CA TYR A 104 -3.70 -16.75 -9.13
C TYR A 104 -3.07 -15.77 -10.14
N SER A 105 -2.73 -16.25 -11.34
CA SER A 105 -2.04 -15.44 -12.35
C SER A 105 -2.77 -14.16 -12.79
N GLN A 106 -4.09 -14.07 -12.58
CA GLN A 106 -4.87 -12.85 -12.83
C GLN A 106 -4.52 -11.70 -11.86
N GLN A 107 -3.92 -12.01 -10.71
CA GLN A 107 -3.59 -11.05 -9.64
C GLN A 107 -2.13 -10.61 -9.73
N TRP A 108 -1.43 -11.06 -10.79
CA TRP A 108 -0.03 -10.75 -11.00
C TRP A 108 0.11 -9.44 -11.77
N VAL A 109 0.86 -8.52 -11.18
CA VAL A 109 1.37 -7.33 -11.85
C VAL A 109 2.81 -7.61 -12.23
N VAL A 110 3.04 -7.96 -13.50
CA VAL A 110 4.38 -8.23 -14.02
C VAL A 110 5.06 -6.92 -14.41
N THR A 111 6.13 -6.57 -13.71
CA THR A 111 6.88 -5.35 -14.00
C THR A 111 7.76 -5.54 -15.25
N PRO A 112 7.95 -4.48 -16.06
CA PRO A 112 8.83 -4.53 -17.22
C PRO A 112 10.28 -4.83 -16.80
N THR A 113 11.03 -5.50 -17.69
CA THR A 113 12.43 -5.83 -17.43
C THR A 113 13.28 -4.57 -17.26
N GLY A 114 14.15 -4.56 -16.25
CA GLY A 114 15.08 -3.46 -15.99
C GLY A 114 14.45 -2.29 -15.22
N GLU A 115 13.13 -2.33 -15.00
CA GLU A 115 12.44 -1.33 -14.21
C GLU A 115 12.48 -1.66 -12.71
N ASP A 116 12.34 -0.61 -11.91
CA ASP A 116 12.33 -0.68 -10.46
C ASP A 116 10.94 -1.04 -9.94
N VAL A 117 10.77 -2.25 -9.38
CA VAL A 117 9.48 -2.75 -8.86
C VAL A 117 8.91 -1.85 -7.77
N ASP A 118 9.77 -1.22 -6.98
CA ASP A 118 9.40 -0.38 -5.84
C ASP A 118 8.57 0.82 -6.32
N VAL A 119 8.89 1.34 -7.51
CA VAL A 119 8.13 2.42 -8.17
C VAL A 119 6.68 2.03 -8.42
N PHE A 120 6.44 0.79 -8.83
CA PHE A 120 5.09 0.29 -9.15
C PHE A 120 4.30 -0.01 -7.88
N LEU A 121 4.97 -0.54 -6.84
CA LEU A 121 4.38 -0.74 -5.51
C LEU A 121 3.90 0.59 -4.91
N ILE A 122 4.76 1.61 -4.92
CA ILE A 122 4.43 2.95 -4.42
C ILE A 122 3.25 3.55 -5.21
N ASN A 123 3.33 3.52 -6.55
CA ASN A 123 2.27 4.06 -7.41
C ASN A 123 0.93 3.36 -7.21
N PHE A 124 0.94 2.06 -6.91
CA PHE A 124 -0.27 1.30 -6.61
C PHE A 124 -0.98 1.84 -5.37
N VAL A 125 -0.23 2.03 -4.27
CA VAL A 125 -0.80 2.57 -3.03
C VAL A 125 -1.34 3.98 -3.25
N GLU A 126 -0.53 4.88 -3.81
CA GLU A 126 -0.94 6.27 -4.06
C GLU A 126 -2.20 6.36 -4.96
N LYS A 127 -2.31 5.46 -5.95
CA LYS A 127 -3.49 5.38 -6.80
C LYS A 127 -4.73 4.99 -6.00
N ARG A 128 -4.65 3.95 -5.17
CA ARG A 128 -5.78 3.47 -4.35
C ARG A 128 -6.22 4.52 -3.34
N GLU A 129 -5.28 5.19 -2.70
CA GLU A 129 -5.61 6.29 -1.78
C GLU A 129 -6.33 7.43 -2.47
N ARG A 130 -5.91 7.80 -3.68
CA ARG A 130 -6.61 8.81 -4.50
C ARG A 130 -8.02 8.38 -4.89
N GLU A 131 -8.24 7.08 -5.06
CA GLU A 131 -9.56 6.47 -5.30
C GLU A 131 -10.42 6.39 -4.03
N GLY A 132 -9.86 6.74 -2.86
CA GLY A 132 -10.54 6.70 -1.56
C GLY A 132 -10.40 5.36 -0.83
N ASP A 133 -9.64 4.43 -1.39
CA ASP A 133 -9.42 3.10 -0.85
C ASP A 133 -8.17 3.05 0.04
N ALA A 134 -8.20 2.22 1.07
CA ALA A 134 -7.02 1.94 1.88
C ALA A 134 -6.10 0.96 1.15
N ALA A 135 -4.79 1.22 1.15
CA ALA A 135 -3.81 0.33 0.52
C ALA A 135 -2.51 0.23 1.31
N VAL A 136 -1.89 -0.95 1.25
CA VAL A 136 -0.65 -1.30 1.92
C VAL A 136 0.25 -2.16 1.04
N ILE A 137 1.56 -2.04 1.24
CA ILE A 137 2.62 -2.88 0.67
C ILE A 137 3.07 -3.86 1.73
N VAL A 138 3.26 -5.12 1.36
CA VAL A 138 3.86 -6.14 2.24
C VAL A 138 5.31 -6.32 1.81
N SER A 139 6.22 -5.71 2.56
CA SER A 139 7.66 -5.77 2.32
C SER A 139 8.42 -5.52 3.63
N ASN A 140 9.59 -6.13 3.76
CA ASN A 140 10.56 -5.77 4.80
C ASN A 140 11.55 -4.70 4.32
N ASP A 141 11.50 -4.30 3.04
CA ASP A 141 12.25 -3.15 2.55
C ASP A 141 11.71 -1.84 3.16
N LEU A 142 12.61 -0.88 3.34
CA LEU A 142 12.29 0.46 3.81
C LEU A 142 12.26 1.49 2.66
N PHE A 143 12.43 1.04 1.41
CA PHE A 143 12.41 1.89 0.22
C PHE A 143 13.38 3.07 0.30
N ARG A 144 14.57 2.83 0.89
CA ARG A 144 15.53 3.89 1.27
C ARG A 144 15.94 4.79 0.11
N ASN A 145 16.02 4.24 -1.10
CA ASN A 145 16.35 5.00 -2.30
C ASN A 145 15.28 6.05 -2.61
N HIS A 146 13.99 5.70 -2.45
CA HIS A 146 12.86 6.59 -2.68
C HIS A 146 12.64 7.60 -1.55
N VAL A 147 12.99 7.23 -0.32
CA VAL A 147 13.05 8.17 0.82
C VAL A 147 14.14 9.20 0.59
N ARG A 148 15.36 8.77 0.23
CA ARG A 148 16.49 9.66 -0.05
C ARG A 148 16.24 10.58 -1.25
N SER A 149 15.49 10.14 -2.24
CA SER A 149 15.10 10.98 -3.39
C SER A 149 13.88 11.86 -3.12
N SER A 150 13.37 11.90 -1.88
CA SER A 150 12.17 12.64 -1.47
C SER A 150 10.90 12.30 -2.26
N ARG A 151 10.82 11.08 -2.81
CA ARG A 151 9.59 10.62 -3.48
C ARG A 151 8.51 10.26 -2.46
N ILE A 152 8.92 9.58 -1.40
CA ILE A 152 8.09 9.22 -0.25
C ILE A 152 8.84 9.58 1.04
N THR A 153 8.14 9.65 2.16
CA THR A 153 8.75 9.95 3.47
C THR A 153 8.85 8.70 4.33
N ASP A 154 9.70 8.70 5.36
CA ASP A 154 9.74 7.61 6.35
C ASP A 154 8.39 7.40 7.06
N THR A 155 7.62 8.47 7.24
CA THR A 155 6.26 8.41 7.81
C THR A 155 5.32 7.66 6.87
N TRP A 156 5.38 7.98 5.57
CA TRP A 156 4.60 7.28 4.55
C TRP A 156 4.95 5.78 4.52
N VAL A 157 6.24 5.43 4.53
CA VAL A 157 6.67 4.01 4.58
C VAL A 157 6.06 3.29 5.79
N ARG A 158 6.07 3.91 6.98
CA ARG A 158 5.47 3.31 8.19
C ARG A 158 3.96 3.14 8.11
N GLN A 159 3.26 4.05 7.45
CA GLN A 159 1.80 4.01 7.30
C GLN A 159 1.34 2.98 6.27
N HIS A 160 2.12 2.80 5.21
CA HIS A 160 1.74 1.99 4.05
C HIS A 160 2.50 0.68 3.91
N THR A 161 3.44 0.36 4.81
CA THR A 161 4.20 -0.90 4.71
C THR A 161 3.93 -1.82 5.89
N LEU A 162 3.54 -3.05 5.59
CA LEU A 162 3.44 -4.15 6.54
C LEU A 162 4.69 -5.02 6.45
N LYS A 163 5.39 -5.09 7.57
CA LYS A 163 6.50 -6.02 7.76
C LYS A 163 5.98 -7.42 8.05
N PHE A 164 6.77 -8.42 7.71
CA PHE A 164 6.42 -9.82 7.93
C PHE A 164 7.64 -10.62 8.34
N THR A 165 7.41 -11.86 8.78
CA THR A 165 8.45 -12.84 9.03
C THR A 165 7.97 -14.23 8.65
N PHE A 166 8.91 -15.17 8.52
CA PHE A 166 8.62 -16.59 8.39
C PHE A 166 9.11 -17.33 9.63
N THR A 167 8.32 -18.27 10.14
CA THR A 167 8.78 -19.20 11.17
C THR A 167 9.80 -20.20 10.60
N GLN A 168 10.46 -20.98 11.45
CA GLN A 168 11.34 -22.06 11.01
C GLN A 168 10.59 -23.17 10.25
N SER A 169 9.31 -23.40 10.55
CA SER A 169 8.41 -24.27 9.77
C SER A 169 7.97 -23.66 8.42
N GLY A 170 8.32 -22.38 8.21
CA GLY A 170 7.99 -21.60 7.02
C GLY A 170 6.58 -21.01 7.03
N ASP A 171 5.93 -20.93 8.19
CA ASP A 171 4.63 -20.26 8.31
C ASP A 171 4.82 -18.75 8.15
N PHE A 172 3.93 -18.12 7.39
CA PHE A 172 3.96 -16.68 7.16
C PHE A 172 3.28 -15.95 8.32
N LEU A 173 3.99 -15.01 8.94
CA LEU A 173 3.47 -14.17 10.02
C LEU A 173 3.55 -12.70 9.61
N CYS A 174 2.40 -12.03 9.64
CA CYS A 174 2.27 -10.60 9.41
C CYS A 174 1.29 -10.04 10.44
N PRO A 175 1.58 -8.89 11.10
CA PRO A 175 0.57 -8.21 11.89
C PRO A 175 -0.59 -7.86 10.96
N LEU A 176 -1.77 -8.40 11.23
CA LEU A 176 -2.95 -8.10 10.44
C LEU A 176 -3.25 -6.61 10.53
N TYR A 177 -3.22 -5.93 9.38
CA TYR A 177 -3.58 -4.53 9.32
C TYR A 177 -5.05 -4.39 9.67
N THR A 178 -5.31 -3.75 10.81
CA THR A 178 -6.66 -3.36 11.21
C THR A 178 -6.84 -1.90 10.78
N PRO A 179 -7.59 -1.60 9.70
CA PRO A 179 -7.73 -0.23 9.17
C PRO A 179 -8.30 0.77 10.20
N ALA A 180 -8.91 0.28 11.28
CA ALA A 180 -9.58 1.09 12.29
C ALA A 180 -8.66 1.85 13.26
N ALA A 181 -7.39 1.47 13.42
CA ALA A 181 -6.54 2.04 14.48
C ALA A 181 -5.77 3.31 14.10
N ASN A 182 -5.67 3.65 12.80
CA ASN A 182 -4.79 4.70 12.30
C ASN A 182 -5.49 5.92 11.68
N ARG A 183 -6.84 5.98 11.68
CA ARG A 183 -7.57 7.19 11.29
C ARG A 183 -7.65 8.15 12.47
N GLU A 184 -6.59 8.94 12.61
CA GLU A 184 -6.43 10.19 13.38
C GLU A 184 -6.67 10.18 14.91
N PRO A 185 -5.73 10.74 15.70
CA PRO A 185 -6.10 11.44 16.92
C PRO A 185 -7.02 12.58 16.52
N THR A 186 -8.27 12.53 16.97
CA THR A 186 -9.20 13.66 16.87
C THR A 186 -8.52 14.88 17.47
N LEU A 187 -8.02 15.79 16.62
CA LEU A 187 -7.56 17.10 17.04
C LEU A 187 -8.71 17.73 17.84
N PRO A 188 -8.49 18.19 19.09
CA PRO A 188 -9.53 18.88 19.82
C PRO A 188 -9.95 20.08 18.99
N SER A 189 -11.22 20.08 18.59
CA SER A 189 -11.86 21.22 17.96
C SER A 189 -11.77 22.40 18.92
N THR A 190 -10.76 23.25 18.72
CA THR A 190 -10.71 24.56 19.34
C THR A 190 -11.94 25.30 18.84
N GLN A 191 -12.96 25.39 19.69
CA GLN A 191 -14.10 26.26 19.48
C GLN A 191 -13.57 27.70 19.47
N THR A 192 -13.29 28.20 18.27
CA THR A 192 -13.03 29.63 18.06
C THR A 192 -14.34 30.36 18.31
N THR A 193 -14.48 30.93 19.50
CA THR A 193 -15.48 31.93 19.80
C THR A 193 -15.36 33.07 18.78
N ALA A 194 -16.41 33.25 17.99
CA ALA A 194 -16.52 34.35 17.04
C ALA A 194 -16.45 35.69 17.79
N SER A 195 -15.37 36.45 17.56
CA SER A 195 -15.34 37.88 17.86
C SER A 195 -15.47 38.64 16.54
N SER A 196 -16.68 39.14 16.32
CA SER A 196 -17.05 40.03 15.22
C SER A 196 -16.30 41.35 15.31
N CYS A 197 -15.48 41.67 14.31
CA CYS A 197 -15.01 43.03 14.06
C CYS A 197 -15.08 43.35 12.56
N HIS A 198 -15.95 44.30 12.21
CA HIS A 198 -16.05 44.99 10.92
C HIS A 198 -14.71 45.59 10.47
N VAL A 199 -14.29 45.39 9.20
CA VAL A 199 -13.51 46.39 8.42
C VAL A 199 -13.77 46.27 6.90
N VAL A 200 -14.43 47.30 6.39
CA VAL A 200 -14.27 48.08 5.13
C VAL A 200 -13.51 47.46 3.93
N ARG A 201 -14.22 47.36 2.80
CA ARG A 201 -13.71 47.22 1.42
C ARG A 201 -12.91 48.45 0.96
N PRO A 202 -11.86 48.25 0.17
CA PRO A 202 -11.62 49.10 -1.00
C PRO A 202 -11.53 48.30 -2.29
N SER A 203 -12.21 48.85 -3.30
CA SER A 203 -12.26 48.44 -4.69
C SER A 203 -11.16 49.12 -5.51
N PHE A 204 -10.27 48.34 -6.12
CA PHE A 204 -9.45 48.67 -7.29
C PHE A 204 -9.17 47.33 -7.99
N GLY A 205 -9.09 47.17 -9.30
CA GLY A 205 -8.99 48.08 -10.42
C GLY A 205 -8.49 47.22 -11.58
N CYS A 206 -9.11 47.39 -12.74
CA CYS A 206 -8.86 46.67 -13.99
C CYS A 206 -7.40 46.78 -14.46
N THR A 207 -6.84 45.75 -15.11
CA THR A 207 -6.18 45.88 -16.43
C THR A 207 -5.78 44.52 -17.00
N SER A 208 -5.90 44.46 -18.32
CA SER A 208 -5.74 43.36 -19.25
C SER A 208 -4.34 43.34 -19.89
N ARG A 209 -3.83 42.14 -20.25
CA ARG A 209 -2.88 41.89 -21.38
C ARG A 209 -2.60 40.38 -21.46
N SER A 210 -3.07 39.68 -22.48
CA SER A 210 -2.48 39.53 -23.83
C SER A 210 -1.06 38.96 -23.83
N ARG A 211 -0.95 37.65 -24.16
CA ARG A 211 -0.03 37.04 -25.15
C ARG A 211 0.01 35.51 -24.95
N ARG A 212 -0.60 34.77 -25.88
CA ARG A 212 -0.18 33.39 -26.18
C ARG A 212 0.17 33.32 -27.66
N GLY A 213 1.47 33.41 -27.93
CA GLY A 213 2.07 32.80 -29.11
C GLY A 213 2.50 31.39 -28.74
N ARG A 214 2.13 30.40 -29.54
CA ARG A 214 2.78 29.08 -29.51
C ARG A 214 3.04 28.63 -30.94
N VAL A 215 4.32 28.68 -31.28
CA VAL A 215 4.92 28.16 -32.50
C VAL A 215 5.32 26.69 -32.25
N GLN A 216 4.95 25.84 -33.21
CA GLN A 216 5.56 24.61 -33.72
C GLN A 216 6.45 23.75 -32.81
N ASN A 217 6.23 22.43 -32.79
CA ASN A 217 7.06 21.53 -33.60
C ASN A 217 6.58 20.07 -33.57
N ALA A 218 6.69 19.47 -34.75
CA ALA A 218 6.45 18.07 -35.07
C ALA A 218 7.57 17.17 -34.52
N PHE A 219 7.24 15.91 -34.20
CA PHE A 219 8.12 14.78 -34.47
C PHE A 219 7.26 13.51 -34.63
N VAL A 220 7.13 13.09 -35.89
CA VAL A 220 6.69 11.75 -36.29
C VAL A 220 7.95 10.89 -36.35
N THR A 221 7.99 9.75 -35.68
CA THR A 221 9.08 8.78 -35.85
C THR A 221 8.52 7.39 -36.11
N GLN A 222 9.05 6.82 -37.20
CA GLN A 222 8.69 5.57 -37.84
C GLN A 222 8.91 4.35 -36.94
N LEU A 223 7.92 3.45 -36.93
CA LEU A 223 8.07 2.05 -36.52
C LEU A 223 8.76 1.27 -37.65
N ARG A 224 10.03 0.91 -37.46
CA ARG A 224 10.70 -0.13 -38.26
C ARG A 224 10.38 -1.51 -37.68
N LYS A 225 9.78 -2.36 -38.52
CA LYS A 225 9.70 -3.82 -38.38
C LYS A 225 11.11 -4.40 -38.53
N SER A 226 11.51 -5.24 -37.58
CA SER A 226 12.66 -6.14 -37.75
C SER A 226 12.23 -7.52 -37.26
N GLY A 227 11.90 -8.39 -38.21
CA GLY A 227 11.73 -9.81 -37.97
C GLY A 227 13.08 -10.46 -37.70
N PHE A 228 13.12 -11.34 -36.71
CA PHE A 228 14.22 -12.29 -36.53
C PHE A 228 13.65 -13.69 -36.74
N LEU A 229 14.17 -14.34 -37.78
CA LEU A 229 13.92 -15.73 -38.16
C LEU A 229 14.69 -16.67 -37.25
N PHE A 230 13.99 -17.70 -36.78
CA PHE A 230 14.54 -18.90 -36.15
C PHE A 230 15.40 -19.68 -37.14
N GLY A 231 16.63 -20.01 -36.75
CA GLY A 231 17.51 -20.96 -37.45
C GLY A 231 17.87 -22.10 -36.52
N SER A 232 17.19 -23.23 -36.69
CA SER A 232 17.42 -24.51 -36.00
C SER A 232 18.78 -25.10 -36.39
N ARG A 233 19.56 -25.55 -35.41
CA ARG A 233 20.77 -26.35 -35.64
C ARG A 233 20.56 -27.74 -35.04
N THR A 234 20.14 -28.68 -35.87
CA THR A 234 20.18 -30.12 -35.56
C THR A 234 21.57 -30.64 -35.89
N GLY A 235 22.29 -31.09 -34.86
CA GLY A 235 23.47 -31.93 -35.01
C GLY A 235 23.07 -33.37 -34.66
N SER A 236 23.27 -34.29 -35.59
CA SER A 236 23.31 -35.73 -35.34
C SER A 236 24.68 -36.26 -35.73
N MET A 237 25.00 -37.37 -35.06
CA MET A 237 26.26 -38.11 -34.98
C MET A 237 26.96 -38.37 -36.31
#